data_AF-A0A256WKM2-F1
#
_entry.id   AF-A0A256WKM2-F1
#
_cell.length_a   1.000
_cell.length_b   1.000
_cell.length_c   1.000
_cell.angle_alpha   90.00
_cell.angle_beta   90.00
_cell.angle_gamma   90.00
#
_symmetry.space_group_name_H-M   'P 1'
#
loop_
_entity.id
_entity.type
_entity.pdbx_description
1 polymer ?
#
loop_
_entity_poly.entity_id
_entity_poly.type
_entity_poly.pdbx_seq_one_letter_code
_entity_poly.pdbx_strand_id
1 'polypeptide(L)'
;MAKNLYYFDHNTLQYEKLKPSIKNKLLRALSVVFSGTVFAGIVLMVAYNFFSSPKELMQERELQQYELQYDILNNRLNRLEYVADNLQDRDDNIYRIIFEAEPVPTEIRQAGVGGSDPYAPLKGYKNSDLLISTTQKMDKLSNKLYVQSHSYDEVFEMAKNMDQMTACIPAIQPISDKYKRRISSFYGYRIHPIYKRKVFHDGLDFSAPSGTEIYAAGDGVIEKASKSSYGYGNKITINHGYGYKTVYAHMKKFNVRRGQKVKRGQVIGFVGNSGLSTAPHLHYEVIRNNKKVNPIYYFFNDLSPEDYEEIIHTANSSSGGSSL
;
A
#
# COMPACT_ATOMS: atom_id res chain seq x y z
N MET A 1 -26.44 27.16 -87.91
CA MET A 1 -26.83 28.13 -88.95
C MET A 1 -28.11 28.85 -88.50
N ALA A 2 -28.09 30.16 -88.31
CA ALA A 2 -29.29 30.90 -87.90
C ALA A 2 -30.30 30.92 -89.08
N LYS A 3 -31.48 30.31 -88.90
CA LYS A 3 -32.58 30.43 -89.87
C LYS A 3 -33.01 31.90 -89.90
N ASN A 4 -32.64 32.60 -90.96
CA ASN A 4 -33.12 33.94 -91.23
C ASN A 4 -34.61 33.79 -91.61
N LEU A 5 -35.51 34.20 -90.71
CA LEU A 5 -36.94 34.27 -91.03
C LEU A 5 -37.16 35.52 -91.88
N TYR A 6 -37.80 35.33 -93.04
CA TYR A 6 -38.20 36.41 -93.93
C TYR A 6 -39.72 36.50 -93.89
N TYR A 7 -40.25 37.72 -93.85
CA TYR A 7 -41.68 37.99 -93.99
C TYR A 7 -41.90 38.69 -95.33
N PHE A 8 -42.98 38.35 -96.02
CA PHE A 8 -43.33 38.94 -97.31
C PHE A 8 -44.10 40.23 -97.07
N ASP A 9 -43.51 41.38 -97.41
CA ASP A 9 -44.19 42.67 -97.31
C ASP A 9 -45.08 42.88 -98.54
N HIS A 10 -46.39 42.90 -98.31
CA HIS A 10 -47.40 43.06 -99.36
C HIS A 10 -47.38 44.44 -100.05
N ASN A 11 -46.68 45.43 -99.49
CA ASN A 11 -46.57 46.77 -100.07
C ASN A 11 -45.33 46.96 -100.96
N THR A 12 -44.21 46.32 -100.63
CA THR A 12 -42.96 46.41 -101.39
C THR A 12 -42.69 45.18 -102.27
N LEU A 13 -43.53 44.14 -102.17
CA LEU A 13 -43.45 42.87 -102.91
C LEU A 13 -42.09 42.16 -102.75
N GLN A 14 -41.36 42.43 -101.66
CA GLN A 14 -40.07 41.82 -101.37
C GLN A 14 -40.07 41.07 -100.03
N TYR A 15 -39.24 40.03 -99.97
CA TYR A 15 -38.99 39.28 -98.74
C TYR A 15 -37.98 40.05 -97.87
N GLU A 16 -38.48 40.73 -96.83
CA GLU A 16 -37.62 41.42 -95.88
C GLU A 16 -37.22 40.52 -94.72
N LYS A 17 -35.96 40.68 -94.29
CA LYS A 17 -35.40 39.90 -93.18
C LYS A 17 -35.98 40.42 -91.86
N LEU A 18 -36.67 39.56 -91.10
CA LEU A 18 -37.17 39.89 -89.76
C LEU A 18 -35.99 40.30 -88.86
N LYS A 19 -35.82 41.61 -88.64
CA LYS A 19 -34.91 42.13 -87.62
C LYS A 19 -35.57 41.82 -86.27
N PRO A 20 -34.98 40.95 -85.43
CA PRO A 20 -35.63 40.59 -84.17
C PRO A 20 -35.71 41.84 -83.29
N SER A 21 -36.92 42.13 -82.78
CA SER A 21 -37.16 43.20 -81.80
C SER A 21 -36.21 43.05 -80.60
N ILE A 22 -35.71 44.17 -80.06
CA ILE A 22 -34.78 44.18 -78.91
C ILE A 22 -35.36 43.36 -77.74
N LYS A 23 -36.68 43.43 -77.52
CA LYS A 23 -37.39 42.61 -76.53
C LYS A 23 -37.23 41.10 -76.76
N ASN A 24 -37.30 40.63 -78.01
CA ASN A 24 -37.18 39.20 -78.35
C ASN A 24 -35.74 38.70 -78.24
N LYS A 25 -34.74 39.55 -78.53
CA LYS A 25 -33.33 39.21 -78.26
C LYS A 25 -33.07 39.11 -76.77
N LEU A 26 -33.63 40.02 -75.98
CA LEU A 26 -33.48 40.07 -74.53
C LEU A 26 -34.20 38.90 -73.84
N LEU A 27 -35.41 38.54 -74.27
CA LEU A 27 -36.14 37.36 -73.82
C LEU A 27 -35.40 36.05 -74.11
N ARG A 28 -34.80 35.91 -75.30
CA ARG A 28 -33.96 34.73 -75.62
C ARG A 28 -32.69 34.67 -74.75
N ALA A 29 -32.03 35.80 -74.54
CA ALA A 29 -30.86 35.86 -73.66
C ALA A 29 -31.24 35.44 -72.22
N LEU A 30 -32.35 35.98 -71.69
CA LEU A 30 -32.89 35.60 -70.38
C LEU A 30 -33.25 34.10 -70.31
N SER A 31 -33.88 33.54 -71.33
CA SER A 31 -34.23 32.11 -71.32
C SER A 31 -33.01 31.20 -71.32
N VAL A 32 -31.94 31.58 -72.04
CA VAL A 32 -30.67 30.83 -72.05
C VAL A 32 -30.01 30.90 -70.68
N VAL A 33 -29.91 32.10 -70.09
CA VAL A 33 -29.38 32.28 -68.73
C VAL A 33 -30.19 31.48 -67.71
N PHE A 34 -31.52 31.55 -67.76
CA PHE A 34 -32.40 30.81 -66.86
C PHE A 34 -32.20 29.29 -67.00
N SER A 35 -32.21 28.75 -68.22
CA SER A 35 -31.96 27.33 -68.46
C SER A 35 -30.57 26.88 -68.01
N GLY A 36 -29.54 27.70 -68.21
CA GLY A 36 -28.18 27.42 -67.75
C GLY A 36 -28.07 27.42 -66.24
N THR A 37 -28.79 28.32 -65.57
CA THR A 37 -28.82 28.39 -64.10
C THR A 37 -29.54 27.20 -63.49
N VAL A 38 -30.68 26.80 -64.07
CA VAL A 38 -31.42 25.59 -63.65
C VAL A 38 -30.57 24.35 -63.87
N PHE A 39 -29.91 24.22 -65.03
CA PHE A 39 -29.02 23.10 -65.32
C PHE A 39 -27.82 23.05 -64.35
N ALA A 40 -27.17 24.19 -64.09
CA ALA A 40 -26.09 24.28 -63.10
C ALA A 40 -26.57 23.93 -61.69
N GLY A 41 -27.78 24.36 -61.31
CA GLY A 41 -28.41 24.01 -60.04
C GLY A 41 -28.65 22.50 -59.91
N ILE A 42 -29.13 21.85 -60.96
CA ILE A 42 -29.32 20.38 -61.00
C ILE A 42 -27.96 19.68 -60.90
N VAL A 43 -26.95 20.13 -61.66
CA VAL A 43 -25.61 19.54 -61.62
C VAL A 43 -24.99 19.68 -60.23
N LEU A 44 -25.10 20.85 -59.59
CA LEU A 44 -24.62 21.05 -58.22
C LEU A 44 -25.40 20.20 -57.22
N MET A 45 -26.72 20.13 -57.34
CA MET A 45 -27.56 19.29 -56.48
C MET A 45 -27.18 17.81 -56.59
N VAL A 46 -26.95 17.30 -57.81
CA VAL A 46 -26.45 15.94 -58.03
C VAL A 46 -25.04 15.81 -57.44
N ALA A 47 -24.15 16.76 -57.69
CA ALA A 47 -22.78 16.71 -57.17
C ALA A 47 -22.74 16.64 -55.64
N TYR A 48 -23.52 17.46 -54.93
CA TYR A 48 -23.59 17.45 -53.46
C TYR A 48 -24.29 16.21 -52.87
N ASN A 49 -25.14 15.53 -53.65
CA ASN A 49 -25.77 14.28 -53.19
C ASN A 49 -24.88 13.05 -53.41
N PHE A 50 -24.00 13.06 -54.42
CA PHE A 50 -23.16 11.91 -54.77
C PHE A 50 -21.70 12.06 -54.34
N PHE A 51 -21.20 13.28 -54.12
CA PHE A 51 -19.81 13.55 -53.74
C PHE A 51 -19.75 14.38 -52.47
N SER A 52 -19.20 13.78 -51.41
CA SER A 52 -18.89 14.49 -50.17
C SER A 52 -17.90 15.63 -50.44
N SER A 53 -18.12 16.77 -49.80
CA SER A 53 -17.19 17.88 -49.87
C SER A 53 -15.84 17.52 -49.20
N PRO A 54 -14.71 18.13 -49.62
CA PRO A 54 -13.43 17.93 -48.95
C PRO A 54 -13.49 18.21 -47.44
N LYS A 55 -14.33 19.17 -47.01
CA LYS A 55 -14.53 19.51 -45.60
C LYS A 55 -15.22 18.39 -44.83
N GLU A 56 -16.24 17.77 -45.39
CA GLU A 56 -16.93 16.62 -44.76
C GLU A 56 -15.99 15.43 -44.62
N LEU A 57 -15.20 15.12 -45.65
CA LEU A 57 -14.19 14.05 -45.59
C LEU A 57 -13.12 14.33 -44.52
N MET A 58 -12.71 15.58 -44.36
CA MET A 58 -11.78 15.97 -43.29
C MET A 58 -12.42 15.79 -41.91
N GLN A 59 -13.68 16.19 -41.74
CA GLN A 59 -14.42 16.03 -40.48
C GLN A 59 -14.65 14.55 -40.14
N GLU A 60 -14.96 13.70 -41.10
CA GLU A 60 -15.08 12.25 -40.89
C GLU A 60 -13.76 11.62 -40.44
N ARG A 61 -12.64 12.01 -41.07
CA ARG A 61 -11.31 11.55 -40.63
C ARG A 61 -10.99 12.02 -39.22
N GLU A 62 -11.34 13.25 -38.87
CA GLU A 62 -11.15 13.80 -37.52
C GLU A 62 -11.98 13.02 -36.49
N LEU A 63 -13.25 12.71 -36.80
CA LEU A 63 -14.11 11.88 -35.94
C LEU A 63 -13.55 10.47 -35.74
N GLN A 64 -13.10 9.81 -36.82
CA GLN A 64 -12.45 8.49 -36.73
C GLN A 64 -11.19 8.55 -35.86
N GLN A 65 -10.42 9.64 -35.94
CA GLN A 65 -9.25 9.83 -35.09
C GLN A 65 -9.64 9.97 -33.61
N TYR A 66 -10.71 10.72 -33.28
CA TYR A 66 -11.19 10.83 -31.91
C TYR A 66 -11.72 9.50 -31.35
N GLU A 67 -12.42 8.71 -32.17
CA GLU A 67 -12.85 7.36 -31.78
C GLU A 67 -11.66 6.46 -31.41
N LEU A 68 -10.61 6.45 -32.24
CA LEU A 68 -9.39 5.69 -31.94
C LEU A 68 -8.71 6.17 -30.65
N GLN A 69 -8.62 7.49 -30.44
CA GLN A 69 -8.03 8.05 -29.22
C GLN A 69 -8.81 7.63 -27.97
N TYR A 70 -10.13 7.60 -28.07
CA TYR A 70 -11.00 7.15 -27.00
C TYR A 70 -10.78 5.67 -26.67
N ASP A 71 -10.69 4.80 -27.68
CA ASP A 71 -10.43 3.38 -27.47
C ASP A 71 -9.08 3.14 -26.78
N ILE A 72 -8.04 3.86 -27.19
CA ILE A 72 -6.73 3.81 -26.54
C ILE A 72 -6.83 4.26 -25.08
N LEU A 73 -7.56 5.34 -24.80
CA LEU A 73 -7.76 5.85 -23.44
C LEU A 73 -8.52 4.83 -22.58
N ASN A 74 -9.63 4.28 -23.07
CA ASN A 74 -10.42 3.28 -22.36
C ASN A 74 -9.61 2.01 -22.09
N ASN A 75 -8.78 1.56 -23.04
CA ASN A 75 -7.87 0.43 -22.82
C ASN A 75 -6.80 0.73 -21.75
N ARG A 76 -6.28 1.98 -21.70
CA ARG A 76 -5.37 2.41 -20.64
C ARG A 76 -6.06 2.45 -19.28
N LEU A 77 -7.29 2.96 -19.21
CA LEU A 77 -8.09 2.95 -17.97
C LEU A 77 -8.34 1.52 -17.47
N ASN A 78 -8.73 0.60 -18.35
CA ASN A 78 -8.91 -0.81 -17.98
C ASN A 78 -7.61 -1.44 -17.46
N ARG A 79 -6.45 -1.10 -18.06
CA ARG A 79 -5.15 -1.58 -17.58
C ARG A 79 -4.80 -1.02 -16.21
N LEU A 80 -5.11 0.25 -15.94
CA LEU A 80 -4.90 0.86 -14.63
C LEU A 80 -5.85 0.29 -13.58
N GLU A 81 -7.11 0.02 -13.95
CA GLU A 81 -8.08 -0.66 -13.09
C GLU A 81 -7.55 -2.04 -12.69
N TYR A 82 -7.06 -2.83 -13.65
CA TYR A 82 -6.42 -4.13 -13.38
C TYR A 82 -5.22 -4.00 -12.43
N VAL A 83 -4.36 -3.00 -12.61
CA VAL A 83 -3.23 -2.78 -11.68
C VAL A 83 -3.73 -2.43 -10.29
N ALA A 84 -4.74 -1.56 -10.18
CA ALA A 84 -5.34 -1.19 -8.90
C ALA A 84 -6.01 -2.39 -8.20
N ASP A 85 -6.68 -3.28 -8.95
CA ASP A 85 -7.21 -4.55 -8.42
C ASP A 85 -6.09 -5.41 -7.83
N ASN A 86 -5.00 -5.63 -8.57
CA ASN A 86 -3.88 -6.43 -8.07
C ASN A 86 -3.21 -5.83 -6.82
N LEU A 87 -3.15 -4.50 -6.71
CA LEU A 87 -2.61 -3.84 -5.52
C LEU A 87 -3.53 -4.06 -4.32
N GLN A 88 -4.84 -3.93 -4.52
CA GLN A 88 -5.84 -4.21 -3.51
C GLN A 88 -5.80 -5.67 -3.06
N ASP A 89 -5.68 -6.61 -3.98
CA ASP A 89 -5.59 -8.04 -3.67
C ASP A 89 -4.35 -8.38 -2.84
N ARG A 90 -3.21 -7.75 -3.13
CA ARG A 90 -1.98 -7.91 -2.33
C ARG A 90 -2.11 -7.29 -0.94
N ASP A 91 -2.77 -6.16 -0.84
CA ASP A 91 -3.05 -5.51 0.43
C ASP A 91 -3.91 -6.41 1.33
N ASP A 92 -5.04 -6.89 0.82
CA ASP A 92 -5.94 -7.76 1.58
C ASP A 92 -5.34 -9.12 1.91
N ASN A 93 -4.75 -9.79 0.91
CA ASN A 93 -4.40 -11.20 1.02
C ASN A 93 -2.93 -11.46 1.38
N ILE A 94 -2.09 -10.43 1.42
CA ILE A 94 -0.67 -10.58 1.79
C ILE A 94 -0.36 -9.69 2.98
N TYR A 95 -0.44 -8.36 2.81
CA TYR A 95 0.05 -7.46 3.85
C TYR A 95 -0.81 -7.51 5.10
N ARG A 96 -2.13 -7.41 4.96
CA ARG A 96 -3.03 -7.44 6.11
C ARG A 96 -3.07 -8.79 6.82
N ILE A 97 -2.85 -9.89 6.10
CA ILE A 97 -2.67 -11.21 6.72
C ILE A 97 -1.38 -11.27 7.55
N ILE A 98 -0.26 -10.80 7.00
CA ILE A 98 1.04 -10.77 7.70
C ILE A 98 0.95 -9.95 9.00
N PHE A 99 0.21 -8.85 8.97
CA PHE A 99 0.05 -7.96 10.11
C PHE A 99 -1.20 -8.24 10.96
N GLU A 100 -1.93 -9.33 10.70
CA GLU A 100 -3.17 -9.73 11.38
C GLU A 100 -4.21 -8.59 11.46
N ALA A 101 -4.31 -7.78 10.40
CA ALA A 101 -5.23 -6.65 10.28
C ALA A 101 -6.48 -7.01 9.46
N GLU A 102 -7.58 -6.34 9.74
CA GLU A 102 -8.81 -6.50 8.96
C GLU A 102 -8.69 -5.83 7.57
N PRO A 103 -9.25 -6.44 6.51
CA PRO A 103 -9.27 -5.86 5.17
C PRO A 103 -10.13 -4.59 5.13
N VAL A 104 -9.83 -3.68 4.20
CA VAL A 104 -10.62 -2.45 4.04
C VAL A 104 -12.02 -2.83 3.55
N PRO A 105 -13.10 -2.38 4.22
CA PRO A 105 -14.47 -2.65 3.81
C PRO A 105 -14.75 -2.23 2.36
N THR A 106 -15.52 -3.05 1.64
CA THR A 106 -15.87 -2.82 0.23
C THR A 106 -16.60 -1.49 0.04
N GLU A 107 -17.39 -1.07 1.02
CA GLU A 107 -18.15 0.19 1.02
C GLU A 107 -17.23 1.41 0.95
N ILE A 108 -16.09 1.35 1.65
CA ILE A 108 -15.09 2.42 1.64
C ILE A 108 -14.38 2.45 0.27
N ARG A 109 -14.09 1.28 -0.30
CA ARG A 109 -13.43 1.16 -1.62
C ARG A 109 -14.28 1.62 -2.78
N GLN A 110 -15.59 1.42 -2.67
CA GLN A 110 -16.56 1.79 -3.68
C GLN A 110 -17.28 3.11 -3.36
N ALA A 111 -16.78 3.87 -2.38
CA ALA A 111 -17.38 5.14 -1.99
C ALA A 111 -17.62 6.02 -3.23
N GLY A 112 -18.90 6.28 -3.50
CA GLY A 112 -19.34 7.04 -4.66
C GLY A 112 -19.10 8.54 -4.49
N VAL A 113 -19.24 9.28 -5.60
CA VAL A 113 -19.25 10.73 -5.59
C VAL A 113 -20.65 11.19 -5.16
N GLY A 114 -20.81 11.63 -3.91
CA GLY A 114 -22.07 12.19 -3.43
C GLY A 114 -22.32 13.59 -4.01
N GLY A 115 -23.58 13.92 -4.35
CA GLY A 115 -23.97 15.28 -4.77
C GLY A 115 -24.87 15.33 -6.01
N SER A 116 -25.01 16.53 -6.56
CA SER A 116 -25.64 16.76 -7.88
C SER A 116 -24.83 16.10 -8.98
N ASP A 117 -25.52 15.60 -10.02
CA ASP A 117 -24.93 14.91 -11.17
C ASP A 117 -23.65 15.62 -11.70
N PRO A 118 -22.45 15.09 -11.41
CA PRO A 118 -21.19 15.72 -11.80
C PRO A 118 -20.97 15.68 -13.32
N TYR A 119 -21.74 14.85 -14.03
CA TYR A 119 -21.64 14.66 -15.46
C TYR A 119 -22.63 15.52 -16.26
N ALA A 120 -23.43 16.35 -15.59
CA ALA A 120 -24.38 17.25 -16.24
C ALA A 120 -23.76 18.14 -17.34
N PRO A 121 -22.54 18.71 -17.17
CA PRO A 121 -21.90 19.52 -18.23
C PRO A 121 -21.54 18.73 -19.50
N LEU A 122 -21.47 17.41 -19.42
CA LEU A 122 -21.12 16.53 -20.55
C LEU A 122 -22.34 16.14 -21.39
N LYS A 123 -23.56 16.45 -20.93
CA LYS A 123 -24.81 16.14 -21.62
C LYS A 123 -25.10 17.14 -22.74
N GLY A 124 -25.80 16.69 -23.78
CA GLY A 124 -26.28 17.54 -24.87
C GLY A 124 -25.40 17.57 -26.14
N TYR A 125 -24.31 16.80 -26.16
CA TYR A 125 -23.46 16.61 -27.33
C TYR A 125 -23.74 15.28 -28.02
N LYS A 126 -23.46 15.18 -29.33
CA LYS A 126 -23.69 13.95 -30.12
C LYS A 126 -22.99 12.70 -29.53
N ASN A 127 -21.86 12.90 -28.84
CA ASN A 127 -21.04 11.85 -28.23
C ASN A 127 -21.02 11.93 -26.69
N SER A 128 -22.06 12.51 -26.07
CA SER A 128 -22.11 12.71 -24.61
C SER A 128 -21.95 11.42 -23.81
N ASP A 129 -22.57 10.33 -24.25
CA ASP A 129 -22.61 9.07 -23.51
C ASP A 129 -21.21 8.46 -23.36
N LEU A 130 -20.41 8.59 -24.42
CA LEU A 130 -19.04 8.14 -24.48
C LEU A 130 -18.17 8.91 -23.46
N LEU A 131 -18.26 10.25 -23.48
CA LEU A 131 -17.54 11.12 -22.53
C LEU A 131 -17.96 10.87 -21.08
N ILE A 132 -19.26 10.73 -20.83
CA ILE A 132 -19.81 10.46 -19.50
C ILE A 132 -19.27 9.12 -18.98
N SER A 133 -19.30 8.06 -19.80
CA SER A 133 -18.85 6.73 -19.38
C SER A 133 -17.36 6.66 -19.07
N THR A 134 -16.51 7.32 -19.89
CA THR A 134 -15.06 7.41 -19.61
C THR A 134 -14.77 8.23 -18.37
N THR A 135 -15.46 9.35 -18.18
CA THR A 135 -15.27 10.19 -17.00
C THR A 135 -15.69 9.44 -15.73
N GLN A 136 -16.82 8.73 -15.76
CA GLN A 136 -17.26 7.85 -14.68
C GLN A 136 -16.23 6.78 -14.32
N LYS A 137 -15.65 6.11 -15.33
CA LYS A 137 -14.59 5.12 -15.10
C LYS A 137 -13.34 5.74 -14.49
N MET A 138 -12.93 6.91 -14.98
CA MET A 138 -11.78 7.64 -14.47
C MET A 138 -11.99 8.04 -13.00
N ASP A 139 -13.16 8.56 -12.66
CA ASP A 139 -13.50 8.98 -11.28
C ASP A 139 -13.53 7.78 -10.33
N LYS A 140 -14.15 6.67 -10.75
CA LYS A 140 -14.15 5.41 -9.99
C LYS A 140 -12.73 4.90 -9.74
N LEU A 141 -11.88 4.90 -10.76
CA LEU A 141 -10.49 4.50 -10.65
C LEU A 141 -9.70 5.43 -9.72
N SER A 142 -9.91 6.75 -9.84
CA SER A 142 -9.27 7.75 -8.99
C SER A 142 -9.62 7.55 -7.52
N ASN A 143 -10.91 7.36 -7.21
CA ASN A 143 -11.36 7.09 -5.85
C ASN A 143 -10.76 5.79 -5.29
N LYS A 144 -10.74 4.73 -6.10
CA LYS A 144 -10.11 3.47 -5.72
C LYS A 144 -8.63 3.62 -5.39
N LEU A 145 -7.89 4.35 -6.24
CA LEU A 145 -6.47 4.63 -6.02
C LEU A 145 -6.23 5.49 -4.78
N TYR A 146 -7.10 6.46 -4.50
CA TYR A 146 -7.03 7.27 -3.29
C TYR A 146 -7.16 6.40 -2.03
N VAL A 147 -8.19 5.55 -1.97
CA VAL A 147 -8.40 4.61 -0.86
C VAL A 147 -7.22 3.64 -0.74
N GLN A 148 -6.74 3.10 -1.86
CA GLN A 148 -5.59 2.20 -1.88
C GLN A 148 -4.30 2.87 -1.39
N SER A 149 -4.09 4.15 -1.72
CA SER A 149 -2.94 4.92 -1.24
C SER A 149 -2.96 5.04 0.28
N HIS A 150 -4.10 5.44 0.86
CA HIS A 150 -4.23 5.53 2.32
C HIS A 150 -4.07 4.17 3.00
N SER A 151 -4.61 3.11 2.41
CA SER A 151 -4.43 1.74 2.92
C SER A 151 -2.95 1.34 2.97
N TYR A 152 -2.15 1.72 1.97
CA TYR A 152 -0.71 1.45 2.00
C TYR A 152 0.05 2.28 3.02
N ASP A 153 -0.38 3.51 3.31
CA ASP A 153 0.20 4.29 4.42
C ASP A 153 -0.02 3.57 5.77
N GLU A 154 -1.20 2.97 5.98
CA GLU A 154 -1.48 2.14 7.16
C GLU A 154 -0.58 0.90 7.21
N VAL A 155 -0.48 0.14 6.12
CA VAL A 155 0.39 -1.04 6.01
C VAL A 155 1.85 -0.68 6.28
N PHE A 156 2.32 0.45 5.77
CA PHE A 156 3.67 0.92 6.01
C PHE A 156 3.92 1.21 7.50
N GLU A 157 2.99 1.87 8.18
CA GLU A 157 3.10 2.10 9.62
C GLU A 157 3.00 0.78 10.41
N MET A 158 2.19 -0.19 9.99
CA MET A 158 2.19 -1.54 10.59
C MET A 158 3.55 -2.22 10.45
N ALA A 159 4.15 -2.19 9.26
CA ALA A 159 5.47 -2.77 9.00
C ALA A 159 6.56 -2.13 9.87
N LYS A 160 6.55 -0.80 9.99
CA LYS A 160 7.46 -0.04 10.84
C LYS A 160 7.28 -0.37 12.32
N ASN A 161 6.04 -0.48 12.79
CA ASN A 161 5.75 -0.89 14.16
C ASN A 161 6.18 -2.33 14.44
N MET A 162 6.03 -3.24 13.47
CA MET A 162 6.47 -4.64 13.58
C MET A 162 8.00 -4.75 13.67
N ASP A 163 8.74 -3.97 12.88
CA ASP A 163 10.20 -3.90 12.96
C ASP A 163 10.66 -3.40 14.35
N GLN A 164 10.06 -2.31 14.82
CA GLN A 164 10.31 -1.78 16.16
C GLN A 164 9.97 -2.79 17.25
N MET A 165 8.82 -3.45 17.17
CA MET A 165 8.40 -4.49 18.10
C MET A 165 9.40 -5.65 18.12
N THR A 166 9.84 -6.12 16.95
CA THR A 166 10.79 -7.23 16.80
C THR A 166 12.14 -6.91 17.45
N ALA A 167 12.61 -5.67 17.34
CA ALA A 167 13.81 -5.21 18.04
C ALA A 167 13.65 -5.18 19.57
N CYS A 168 12.43 -4.95 20.06
CA CYS A 168 12.09 -4.89 21.49
C CYS A 168 11.86 -6.28 22.13
N ILE A 169 11.58 -7.33 21.35
CA ILE A 169 11.45 -8.70 21.88
C ILE A 169 12.80 -9.10 22.51
N PRO A 170 12.81 -9.61 23.76
CA PRO A 170 14.04 -9.95 24.47
C PRO A 170 14.65 -11.27 23.95
N ALA A 171 15.11 -11.26 22.70
CA ALA A 171 15.31 -12.44 21.87
C ALA A 171 16.68 -13.13 22.00
N ILE A 172 17.56 -12.63 22.87
CA ILE A 172 18.94 -13.12 23.04
C ILE A 172 19.22 -13.52 24.49
N GLN A 173 20.21 -14.38 24.69
CA GLN A 173 20.69 -14.71 26.02
C GLN A 173 21.53 -13.53 26.56
N PRO A 174 21.26 -13.04 27.79
CA PRO A 174 21.82 -11.78 28.28
C PRO A 174 23.24 -11.89 28.84
N ILE A 175 24.00 -12.91 28.46
CA ILE A 175 25.33 -13.19 28.98
C ILE A 175 26.31 -13.49 27.85
N SER A 176 27.60 -13.26 28.10
CA SER A 176 28.66 -13.55 27.13
C SER A 176 28.60 -14.98 26.60
N ASP A 177 28.86 -15.15 25.30
CA ASP A 177 28.79 -16.42 24.57
C ASP A 177 29.51 -17.57 25.29
N LYS A 178 30.63 -17.27 25.96
CA LYS A 178 31.40 -18.23 26.76
C LYS A 178 30.60 -18.90 27.88
N TYR A 179 29.57 -18.23 28.41
CA TYR A 179 28.78 -18.67 29.56
C TYR A 179 27.30 -18.95 29.23
N LYS A 180 26.88 -18.77 27.98
CA LYS A 180 25.51 -18.99 27.50
C LYS A 180 24.94 -20.37 27.85
N ARG A 181 25.77 -21.41 27.76
CA ARG A 181 25.39 -22.81 28.06
C ARG A 181 25.39 -23.17 29.55
N ARG A 182 25.81 -22.26 30.45
CA ARG A 182 25.95 -22.56 31.88
C ARG A 182 24.72 -22.14 32.67
N ILE A 183 23.59 -22.75 32.39
CA ILE A 183 22.35 -22.52 33.13
C ILE A 183 22.37 -23.36 34.41
N SER A 184 22.35 -22.70 35.56
CA SER A 184 22.35 -23.34 36.88
C SER A 184 20.97 -23.59 37.45
N SER A 185 19.95 -22.83 37.02
CA SER A 185 18.58 -23.02 37.49
C SER A 185 17.58 -22.52 36.47
N PHE A 186 16.57 -23.34 36.18
CA PHE A 186 15.49 -23.02 35.25
C PHE A 186 14.28 -22.39 35.94
N TYR A 187 13.39 -21.83 35.12
CA TYR A 187 12.09 -21.33 35.55
C TYR A 187 11.20 -22.50 36.01
N GLY A 188 10.46 -22.31 37.10
CA GLY A 188 9.58 -23.34 37.65
C GLY A 188 9.89 -23.73 39.09
N TYR A 189 9.24 -24.78 39.59
CA TYR A 189 9.41 -25.22 40.98
C TYR A 189 10.76 -25.88 41.20
N ARG A 190 11.47 -25.47 42.26
CA ARG A 190 12.75 -26.07 42.68
C ARG A 190 12.92 -26.04 44.18
N ILE A 191 13.90 -26.77 44.70
CA ILE A 191 14.33 -26.66 46.09
C ILE A 191 15.20 -25.40 46.23
N HIS A 192 14.81 -24.48 47.11
CA HIS A 192 15.55 -23.26 47.36
C HIS A 192 16.95 -23.59 47.91
N PRO A 193 18.04 -23.07 47.32
CA PRO A 193 19.41 -23.51 47.63
C PRO A 193 19.81 -23.22 49.09
N ILE A 194 19.31 -22.12 49.65
CA ILE A 194 19.58 -21.68 51.03
C ILE A 194 18.55 -22.27 52.01
N TYR A 195 17.26 -21.98 51.83
CA TYR A 195 16.20 -22.41 52.77
C TYR A 195 15.76 -23.87 52.65
N LYS A 196 16.23 -24.62 51.65
CA LYS A 196 15.93 -26.05 51.41
C LYS A 196 14.43 -26.42 51.32
N ARG A 197 13.57 -25.45 50.98
CA ARG A 197 12.12 -25.65 50.77
C ARG A 197 11.75 -25.53 49.29
N LYS A 198 10.65 -26.15 48.86
CA LYS A 198 10.13 -25.99 47.48
C LYS A 198 9.66 -24.53 47.27
N VAL A 199 10.23 -23.85 46.29
CA VAL A 199 9.92 -22.45 45.92
C VAL A 199 9.83 -22.38 44.40
N PHE A 200 8.94 -21.51 43.90
CA PHE A 200 8.84 -21.22 42.47
C PHE A 200 9.93 -20.23 42.05
N HIS A 201 10.66 -20.55 40.99
CA HIS A 201 11.69 -19.72 40.42
C HIS A 201 11.15 -18.97 39.20
N ASP A 202 11.06 -17.65 39.33
CA ASP A 202 10.44 -16.80 38.33
C ASP A 202 11.35 -16.41 37.15
N GLY A 203 12.51 -17.04 37.02
CA GLY A 203 13.52 -16.66 36.04
C GLY A 203 14.48 -17.78 35.70
N LEU A 204 15.62 -17.40 35.16
CA LEU A 204 16.70 -18.27 34.73
C LEU A 204 18.02 -17.79 35.34
N ASP A 205 18.78 -18.72 35.93
CA ASP A 205 20.07 -18.40 36.55
C ASP A 205 21.21 -18.87 35.65
N PHE A 206 22.06 -17.95 35.20
CA PHE A 206 23.28 -18.23 34.44
C PHE A 206 24.52 -18.15 35.34
N SER A 207 25.24 -19.26 35.47
CA SER A 207 26.48 -19.34 36.24
C SER A 207 27.65 -18.73 35.47
N ALA A 208 28.22 -17.63 35.99
CA ALA A 208 29.37 -16.97 35.40
C ALA A 208 30.21 -16.24 36.46
N PRO A 209 31.54 -16.09 36.24
CA PRO A 209 32.40 -15.34 37.14
C PRO A 209 31.92 -13.90 37.36
N SER A 210 32.19 -13.36 38.56
CA SER A 210 31.90 -11.95 38.81
C SER A 210 32.74 -11.06 37.89
N GLY A 211 32.10 -10.10 37.23
CA GLY A 211 32.73 -9.25 36.22
C GLY A 211 32.39 -9.63 34.78
N THR A 212 31.76 -10.79 34.52
CA THR A 212 31.24 -11.13 33.18
C THR A 212 30.23 -10.08 32.70
N GLU A 213 30.29 -9.71 31.44
CA GLU A 213 29.37 -8.74 30.83
C GLU A 213 27.94 -9.28 30.78
N ILE A 214 26.98 -8.38 31.03
CA ILE A 214 25.54 -8.61 30.91
C ILE A 214 25.03 -7.71 29.79
N TYR A 215 24.27 -8.27 28.86
CA TYR A 215 23.74 -7.56 27.70
C TYR A 215 22.22 -7.35 27.82
N ALA A 216 21.72 -6.24 27.25
CA ALA A 216 20.29 -6.02 27.08
C ALA A 216 19.74 -7.05 26.08
N ALA A 217 18.67 -7.75 26.47
CA ALA A 217 18.09 -8.83 25.67
C ALA A 217 17.26 -8.32 24.48
N GLY A 218 16.84 -7.06 24.52
CA GLY A 218 16.08 -6.36 23.49
C GLY A 218 16.31 -4.85 23.59
N ASP A 219 15.89 -4.12 22.57
CA ASP A 219 15.85 -2.65 22.59
C ASP A 219 14.92 -2.16 23.69
N GLY A 220 15.26 -1.07 24.38
CA GLY A 220 14.40 -0.55 25.43
C GLY A 220 14.96 0.63 26.21
N VAL A 221 14.33 0.92 27.34
CA VAL A 221 14.71 1.99 28.26
C VAL A 221 14.92 1.42 29.65
N ILE A 222 15.99 1.83 30.33
CA ILE A 222 16.23 1.45 31.72
C ILE A 222 15.13 2.05 32.61
N GLU A 223 14.14 1.24 32.99
CA GLU A 223 13.04 1.63 33.86
C GLU A 223 13.56 1.88 35.28
N LYS A 224 14.42 0.98 35.77
CA LYS A 224 14.97 1.05 37.13
C LYS A 224 16.37 0.43 37.18
N ALA A 225 17.26 1.06 37.93
CA ALA A 225 18.53 0.49 38.36
C ALA A 225 18.64 0.67 39.87
N SER A 226 18.50 -0.42 40.63
CA SER A 226 18.40 -0.37 42.10
C SER A 226 19.50 -1.18 42.75
N LYS A 227 20.20 -0.58 43.70
CA LYS A 227 21.14 -1.29 44.58
C LYS A 227 20.42 -1.80 45.83
N SER A 228 20.71 -3.03 46.22
CA SER A 228 20.17 -3.66 47.44
C SER A 228 21.13 -4.74 47.93
N SER A 229 21.16 -4.96 49.25
CA SER A 229 21.85 -6.11 49.85
C SER A 229 20.92 -7.31 50.08
N TYR A 230 19.62 -7.17 49.80
CA TYR A 230 18.60 -8.19 50.05
C TYR A 230 17.93 -8.68 48.76
N GLY A 231 17.40 -9.91 48.78
CA GLY A 231 16.63 -10.50 47.67
C GLY A 231 17.43 -10.51 46.36
N TYR A 232 16.91 -9.87 45.32
CA TYR A 232 17.58 -9.72 44.01
C TYR A 232 18.95 -9.01 44.05
N GLY A 233 19.30 -8.35 45.17
CA GLY A 233 20.51 -7.56 45.24
C GLY A 233 20.47 -6.36 44.30
N ASN A 234 21.61 -6.05 43.69
CA ASN A 234 21.67 -5.04 42.65
C ASN A 234 20.97 -5.55 41.39
N LYS A 235 20.00 -4.78 40.89
CA LYS A 235 19.26 -5.16 39.69
C LYS A 235 18.98 -4.01 38.74
N ILE A 236 18.83 -4.36 37.47
CA ILE A 236 18.32 -3.52 36.40
C ILE A 236 16.99 -4.09 35.92
N THR A 237 16.03 -3.21 35.66
CA THR A 237 14.80 -3.53 34.93
C THR A 237 14.77 -2.69 33.65
N ILE A 238 14.63 -3.35 32.51
CA ILE A 238 14.49 -2.71 31.20
C ILE A 238 13.04 -2.83 30.77
N ASN A 239 12.45 -1.71 30.36
CA ASN A 239 11.15 -1.69 29.69
C ASN A 239 11.40 -1.62 28.18
N HIS A 240 10.99 -2.67 27.48
CA HIS A 240 11.16 -2.79 26.03
C HIS A 240 9.97 -2.21 25.25
N GLY A 241 8.86 -1.87 25.91
CA GLY A 241 7.61 -1.54 25.23
C GLY A 241 6.86 -2.80 24.77
N TYR A 242 5.72 -2.61 24.10
CA TYR A 242 4.87 -3.71 23.58
C TYR A 242 4.53 -4.81 24.62
N GLY A 243 4.47 -4.44 25.90
CA GLY A 243 4.19 -5.36 27.01
C GLY A 243 5.40 -6.13 27.55
N TYR A 244 6.61 -5.93 27.04
CA TYR A 244 7.82 -6.64 27.45
C TYR A 244 8.67 -5.86 28.45
N LYS A 245 9.10 -6.54 29.52
CA LYS A 245 10.16 -6.09 30.43
C LYS A 245 11.12 -7.22 30.75
N THR A 246 12.35 -6.88 31.09
CA THR A 246 13.35 -7.83 31.57
C THR A 246 13.97 -7.37 32.88
N VAL A 247 14.37 -8.34 33.70
CA VAL A 247 15.04 -8.09 34.99
C VAL A 247 16.38 -8.80 34.99
N TYR A 248 17.43 -8.09 35.43
CA TYR A 248 18.79 -8.58 35.58
C TYR A 248 19.22 -8.35 37.01
N ALA A 249 19.51 -9.41 37.76
CA ALA A 249 19.74 -9.35 39.20
C ALA A 249 21.10 -9.94 39.62
N HIS A 250 21.40 -9.83 40.92
CA HIS A 250 22.67 -10.22 41.54
C HIS A 250 23.90 -9.51 40.97
N MET A 251 23.71 -8.34 40.34
CA MET A 251 24.76 -7.64 39.61
C MET A 251 25.88 -7.10 40.52
N LYS A 252 27.10 -6.96 39.99
CA LYS A 252 28.21 -6.29 40.68
C LYS A 252 28.16 -4.78 40.48
N LYS A 253 27.99 -4.36 39.23
CA LYS A 253 28.06 -2.96 38.81
C LYS A 253 27.13 -2.73 37.62
N PHE A 254 26.51 -1.55 37.58
CA PHE A 254 25.74 -1.07 36.44
C PHE A 254 26.64 -0.29 35.48
N ASN A 255 26.41 -0.44 34.18
CA ASN A 255 27.03 0.36 33.12
C ASN A 255 26.06 1.39 32.50
N VAL A 256 24.86 1.47 33.05
CA VAL A 256 23.76 2.30 32.54
C VAL A 256 23.04 3.01 33.68
N ARG A 257 22.21 4.00 33.34
CA ARG A 257 21.41 4.80 34.30
C ARG A 257 19.92 4.74 33.95
N ARG A 258 19.06 5.00 34.93
CA ARG A 258 17.60 5.10 34.73
C ARG A 258 17.30 6.13 33.63
N GLY A 259 16.37 5.78 32.73
CA GLY A 259 15.97 6.60 31.59
C GLY A 259 16.87 6.46 30.35
N GLN A 260 18.00 5.76 30.45
CA GLN A 260 18.88 5.53 29.30
C GLN A 260 18.23 4.58 28.30
N LYS A 261 18.25 4.93 27.01
CA LYS A 261 17.91 4.01 25.92
C LYS A 261 19.06 3.02 25.72
N VAL A 262 18.73 1.76 25.53
CA VAL A 262 19.69 0.70 25.26
C VAL A 262 19.26 -0.10 24.04
N LYS A 263 20.25 -0.60 23.31
CA LYS A 263 20.06 -1.49 22.16
C LYS A 263 20.27 -2.94 22.57
N ARG A 264 19.58 -3.87 21.90
CA ARG A 264 19.81 -5.31 22.04
C ARG A 264 21.30 -5.61 21.86
N GLY A 265 21.87 -6.42 22.75
CA GLY A 265 23.31 -6.73 22.77
C GLY A 265 24.20 -5.66 23.40
N GLN A 266 23.66 -4.53 23.87
CA GLN A 266 24.45 -3.52 24.57
C GLN A 266 24.80 -3.97 26.00
N VAL A 267 26.05 -3.75 26.43
CA VAL A 267 26.50 -4.03 27.80
C VAL A 267 25.81 -3.11 28.80
N ILE A 268 24.97 -3.68 29.68
CA ILE A 268 24.22 -2.96 30.71
C ILE A 268 24.85 -3.04 32.11
N GLY A 269 25.80 -3.96 32.31
CA GLY A 269 26.51 -4.12 33.57
C GLY A 269 27.26 -5.44 33.64
N PHE A 270 27.57 -5.85 34.87
CA PHE A 270 28.46 -6.99 35.11
C PHE A 270 27.91 -7.93 36.17
N VAL A 271 28.10 -9.23 35.95
CA VAL A 271 27.72 -10.31 36.86
C VAL A 271 28.37 -10.11 38.22
N GLY A 272 27.60 -10.37 39.28
CA GLY A 272 28.04 -10.23 40.65
C GLY A 272 27.60 -11.40 41.51
N ASN A 273 27.54 -11.13 42.81
CA ASN A 273 27.06 -12.03 43.84
C ASN A 273 26.32 -11.23 44.93
N SER A 274 25.62 -10.17 44.53
CA SER A 274 24.92 -9.28 45.48
C SER A 274 23.54 -9.82 45.85
N GLY A 275 23.01 -9.42 47.00
CA GLY A 275 21.72 -9.92 47.48
C GLY A 275 21.79 -11.36 47.99
N LEU A 276 20.69 -12.08 47.84
CA LEU A 276 20.53 -13.47 48.26
C LEU A 276 21.09 -14.41 47.17
N SER A 277 22.42 -14.54 47.11
CA SER A 277 23.11 -15.36 46.12
C SER A 277 24.19 -16.22 46.79
N THR A 278 24.27 -17.51 46.43
CA THR A 278 25.24 -18.45 47.00
C THR A 278 26.59 -18.44 46.27
N ALA A 279 26.58 -18.12 44.98
CA ALA A 279 27.77 -18.06 44.12
C ALA A 279 27.53 -17.07 42.96
N PRO A 280 28.59 -16.52 42.33
CA PRO A 280 28.43 -15.60 41.22
C PRO A 280 27.57 -16.16 40.08
N HIS A 281 26.46 -15.48 39.78
CA HIS A 281 25.54 -15.81 38.70
C HIS A 281 24.70 -14.58 38.31
N LEU A 282 24.09 -14.65 37.14
CA LEU A 282 23.07 -13.71 36.69
C LEU A 282 21.69 -14.37 36.86
N HIS A 283 20.81 -13.73 37.62
CA HIS A 283 19.39 -14.07 37.60
C HIS A 283 18.66 -13.19 36.59
N TYR A 284 17.94 -13.82 35.66
CA TYR A 284 17.28 -13.19 34.53
C TYR A 284 15.78 -13.53 34.49
N GLU A 285 14.92 -12.52 34.36
CA GLU A 285 13.47 -12.70 34.21
C GLU A 285 12.97 -12.02 32.93
N VAL A 286 11.94 -12.62 32.31
CA VAL A 286 11.14 -11.99 31.25
C VAL A 286 9.73 -11.78 31.78
N ILE A 287 9.20 -10.59 31.58
CA ILE A 287 7.85 -10.18 31.98
C ILE A 287 7.09 -9.79 30.71
N ARG A 288 5.97 -10.46 30.44
CA ARG A 288 5.05 -10.13 29.35
C ARG A 288 3.70 -9.75 29.94
N ASN A 289 3.20 -8.56 29.62
CA ASN A 289 1.92 -8.04 30.12
C ASN A 289 1.78 -8.17 31.64
N ASN A 290 2.81 -7.73 32.37
CA ASN A 290 2.92 -7.80 33.83
C ASN A 290 2.92 -9.21 34.46
N LYS A 291 3.03 -10.27 33.65
CA LYS A 291 3.21 -11.64 34.13
C LYS A 291 4.62 -12.12 33.84
N LYS A 292 5.28 -12.73 34.84
CA LYS A 292 6.57 -13.38 34.64
C LYS A 292 6.36 -14.65 33.82
N VAL A 293 7.22 -14.87 32.84
CA VAL A 293 7.13 -15.99 31.90
C VAL A 293 8.48 -16.67 31.80
N ASN A 294 8.47 -17.94 31.36
CA ASN A 294 9.70 -18.70 31.19
C ASN A 294 10.62 -18.03 30.15
N PRO A 295 11.83 -17.55 30.53
CA PRO A 295 12.72 -16.86 29.61
C PRO A 295 13.21 -17.71 28.44
N ILE A 296 13.20 -19.04 28.57
CA ILE A 296 13.75 -19.96 27.56
C ILE A 296 13.09 -19.80 26.18
N TYR A 297 11.78 -19.51 26.16
CA TYR A 297 11.00 -19.38 24.93
C TYR A 297 11.34 -18.15 24.10
N TYR A 298 12.25 -17.30 24.59
CA TYR A 298 12.67 -16.09 23.91
C TYR A 298 14.06 -16.19 23.29
N PHE A 299 14.84 -17.26 23.51
CA PHE A 299 16.23 -17.34 23.02
C PHE A 299 16.38 -17.88 21.57
N PHE A 300 15.31 -17.84 20.78
CA PHE A 300 15.24 -18.46 19.46
C PHE A 300 16.18 -17.83 18.41
N ASN A 301 16.70 -16.61 18.62
CA ASN A 301 17.66 -15.99 17.71
C ASN A 301 19.12 -16.37 17.98
N ASP A 302 19.42 -16.91 19.17
CA ASP A 302 20.79 -17.10 19.66
C ASP A 302 21.26 -18.58 19.66
N LEU A 303 20.36 -19.51 19.36
CA LEU A 303 20.58 -20.95 19.49
C LEU A 303 20.32 -21.65 18.16
N SER A 304 21.11 -22.67 17.84
CA SER A 304 20.74 -23.60 16.78
C SER A 304 19.50 -24.39 17.22
N PRO A 305 18.71 -24.94 16.28
CA PRO A 305 17.56 -25.78 16.62
C PRO A 305 17.92 -26.91 17.61
N GLU A 306 19.08 -27.55 17.42
CA GLU A 306 19.56 -28.64 18.28
C GLU A 306 19.88 -28.15 19.70
N ASP A 307 20.60 -27.02 19.81
CA ASP A 307 20.94 -26.41 21.10
C ASP A 307 19.66 -25.97 21.85
N TYR A 308 18.65 -25.48 21.14
CA TYR A 308 17.37 -25.08 21.73
C TYR A 308 16.61 -26.28 22.32
N GLU A 309 16.54 -27.40 21.58
CA GLU A 309 15.90 -28.63 22.04
C GLU A 309 16.60 -29.20 23.29
N GLU A 310 17.93 -29.20 23.32
CA GLU A 310 18.71 -29.68 24.48
C GLU A 310 18.39 -28.89 25.76
N ILE A 311 18.33 -27.55 25.65
CA ILE A 311 18.03 -26.67 26.79
C ILE A 311 16.60 -26.91 27.28
N ILE A 312 15.62 -27.08 26.38
CA ILE A 312 14.23 -27.36 26.74
C ILE A 312 14.11 -28.73 27.45
N HIS A 313 14.77 -29.76 26.93
CA HIS A 313 14.80 -31.08 27.55
C HIS A 313 15.40 -31.04 28.96
N THR A 314 16.49 -30.29 29.12
CA THR A 314 17.15 -30.08 30.42
C THR A 314 16.25 -29.31 31.38
N ALA A 315 15.55 -28.28 30.91
CA ALA A 315 14.61 -27.50 31.71
C ALA A 315 13.47 -28.38 32.25
N ASN A 316 12.87 -29.22 31.40
CA ASN A 316 11.80 -30.14 31.79
C ASN A 316 12.27 -31.23 32.76
N SER A 317 13.50 -31.73 32.58
CA SER A 317 14.08 -32.74 33.47
C SER A 317 14.41 -32.17 34.86
N SER A 318 14.89 -30.92 34.91
CA SER A 318 15.30 -30.24 36.15
C SER A 318 14.14 -29.72 37.01
N SER A 319 12.98 -29.46 36.40
CA SER A 319 11.78 -28.97 37.09
C SER A 319 10.99 -30.07 37.82
N GLY A 320 11.48 -31.32 37.77
CA GLY A 320 10.89 -32.46 38.47
C GLY A 320 9.52 -32.82 37.89
N GLY A 321 9.53 -33.62 36.82
CA GLY A 321 8.42 -34.46 36.36
C GLY A 321 7.02 -33.92 36.65
N SER A 322 6.57 -32.95 35.85
CA SER A 322 5.15 -32.63 35.73
C SER A 322 4.85 -32.33 34.27
N SER A 323 5.01 -33.34 33.43
CA SER A 323 4.21 -33.48 32.22
C SER A 323 2.74 -33.54 32.63
N LEU A 324 1.95 -32.56 32.19
CA LEU A 324 0.53 -32.77 31.96
C LEU A 324 0.34 -33.64 30.72
#